data_AF-A0A4Z1F0Q5-F1
#
_entry.id   AF-A0A4Z1F0Q5-F1
#
_cell.length_a   1.000
_cell.length_b   1.000
_cell.length_c   1.000
_cell.angle_alpha   90.00
_cell.angle_beta   90.00
_cell.angle_gamma   90.00
#
_symmetry.space_group_name_H-M   'P 1'
#
loop_
_entity.id
_entity.type
_entity.pdbx_description
1 polymer ?
#
loop_
_entity_poly.entity_id
_entity_poly.type
_entity_poly.pdbx_seq_one_letter_code
_entity_poly.pdbx_strand_id
1 'polypeptide(L)'
;MDRITQTTHTDAVVMAEKKTTAQTDIAITEKKTTAQTNIAIAEKKKTAQPDEVAITEKKSTAHNNVLTHKQRTSTSPALLGIPAEIIKMIAEFLPGKSAACLTLCSRSMKETLGDRYLIAMRIPYKLFNFSPRVEITFVELLARDLPQHFACFECDRIHQARTIKWPNNTEDHLGCETCTRRRHNIYCLKFSSPFEIHFAQVYLAAKQHRTGIDLEFPLEAFRHQEVTHNRLRNVTTVLSVDARFVSNELVLRSQTWDFVTLSPKDRDAEILAYGGITTRVCKHSERDGAGYFTLSRCHYCRMHFTASQKYYGTGTVFIITRWINLGAGLDPKDHKWQSHISREGLFRTQPVVSIKEAFENQEGLSLEEFTSGNEKLLREWRNQPSN
;
A
#
# COMPACT_ATOMS: atom_id res chain seq x y z
N MET A 1 74.80 -11.75 23.99
CA MET A 1 73.86 -10.80 24.66
C MET A 1 72.49 -11.00 24.00
N ASP A 2 71.80 -12.13 24.09
CA ASP A 2 71.43 -13.02 25.22
C ASP A 2 70.61 -12.35 26.33
N ARG A 3 69.28 -12.41 26.20
CA ARG A 3 68.34 -13.04 27.17
C ARG A 3 66.91 -12.92 26.61
N ILE A 4 66.27 -14.00 26.17
CA ILE A 4 65.57 -15.05 26.94
C ILE A 4 64.17 -14.60 27.40
N THR A 5 63.16 -15.11 26.66
CA THR A 5 62.03 -15.97 27.10
C THR A 5 61.30 -15.65 28.41
N GLN A 6 59.96 -15.52 28.36
CA GLN A 6 59.05 -16.56 28.90
C GLN A 6 57.56 -16.24 28.72
N THR A 7 56.91 -17.22 28.08
CA THR A 7 55.51 -17.63 28.15
C THR A 7 55.05 -17.92 29.58
N THR A 8 53.78 -17.63 29.90
CA THR A 8 52.96 -18.52 30.75
C THR A 8 51.51 -18.54 30.26
N HIS A 9 51.06 -19.79 30.08
CA HIS A 9 49.70 -20.26 29.84
C HIS A 9 49.26 -20.92 31.16
N THR A 10 47.99 -20.82 31.53
CA THR A 10 47.19 -21.69 32.43
C THR A 10 45.95 -20.89 32.86
N ASP A 11 44.81 -21.46 33.22
CA ASP A 11 44.03 -22.60 32.73
C ASP A 11 42.65 -22.45 33.42
N ALA A 12 41.67 -23.20 32.92
CA ALA A 12 40.27 -23.21 33.33
C ALA A 12 40.00 -23.34 34.84
N VAL A 13 38.90 -22.74 35.29
CA VAL A 13 38.04 -23.33 36.34
C VAL A 13 36.61 -23.42 35.84
N VAL A 14 36.19 -24.67 35.70
CA VAL A 14 34.84 -25.19 35.56
C VAL A 14 34.12 -25.05 36.90
N MET A 15 32.85 -24.61 36.89
CA MET A 15 31.89 -24.97 37.93
C MET A 15 30.63 -25.50 37.24
N ALA A 16 30.49 -26.82 37.31
CA ALA A 16 29.28 -27.56 37.00
C ALA A 16 28.36 -27.53 38.22
N GLU A 17 27.05 -27.38 38.03
CA GLU A 17 26.07 -27.92 38.98
C GLU A 17 24.90 -28.60 38.25
N LYS A 18 24.43 -29.66 38.90
CA LYS A 18 23.73 -30.83 38.38
C LYS A 18 22.23 -30.63 38.20
N LYS A 19 21.76 -31.03 37.01
CA LYS A 19 20.70 -32.01 36.71
C LYS A 19 19.81 -32.47 37.88
N THR A 20 18.48 -32.35 37.73
CA THR A 20 17.54 -33.43 38.08
C THR A 20 16.34 -33.44 37.14
N THR A 21 16.06 -34.62 36.61
CA THR A 21 15.01 -35.00 35.66
C THR A 21 13.70 -35.28 36.40
N ALA A 22 12.55 -34.91 35.83
CA ALA A 22 11.31 -35.70 35.96
C ALA A 22 10.33 -35.34 34.83
N GLN A 23 9.69 -36.38 34.33
CA GLN A 23 8.82 -36.51 33.18
C GLN A 23 7.48 -37.03 33.72
N THR A 24 6.32 -36.52 33.25
CA THR A 24 5.05 -37.27 33.05
C THR A 24 3.90 -36.37 32.57
N ASP A 25 3.51 -36.58 31.31
CA ASP A 25 2.19 -36.94 30.77
C ASP A 25 0.84 -36.49 31.38
N ILE A 26 0.03 -35.89 30.48
CA ILE A 26 -1.38 -36.14 30.10
C ILE A 26 -2.53 -35.94 31.13
N ALA A 27 -3.47 -35.03 30.78
CA ALA A 27 -4.95 -35.23 30.71
C ALA A 27 -5.62 -33.93 30.21
N ILE A 28 -6.14 -33.86 28.99
CA ILE A 28 -7.57 -34.01 28.61
C ILE A 28 -8.56 -33.54 29.68
N THR A 29 -9.33 -32.48 29.39
CA THR A 29 -10.69 -32.36 29.90
C THR A 29 -11.60 -31.68 28.87
N GLU A 30 -12.62 -32.44 28.50
CA GLU A 30 -13.72 -32.13 27.61
C GLU A 30 -14.65 -31.08 28.23
N LYS A 31 -15.24 -30.21 27.41
CA LYS A 31 -16.56 -29.62 27.70
C LYS A 31 -17.53 -30.01 26.59
N LYS A 32 -18.36 -30.97 26.98
CA LYS A 32 -19.58 -31.47 26.35
C LYS A 32 -20.67 -30.40 26.40
N THR A 33 -21.34 -30.11 25.30
CA THR A 33 -22.74 -29.71 25.36
C THR A 33 -23.47 -30.20 24.12
N THR A 34 -24.45 -31.06 24.38
CA THR A 34 -25.32 -31.78 23.46
C THR A 34 -26.53 -30.91 23.12
N ALA A 35 -26.95 -30.89 21.85
CA ALA A 35 -28.33 -30.59 21.43
C ALA A 35 -28.56 -31.29 20.08
N GLN A 36 -28.99 -32.55 20.06
CA GLN A 36 -30.39 -32.99 20.00
C GLN A 36 -31.25 -32.24 18.96
N THR A 37 -31.25 -32.84 17.78
CA THR A 37 -32.31 -32.90 16.78
C THR A 37 -33.68 -33.17 17.40
N ASN A 38 -34.72 -32.48 16.94
CA ASN A 38 -36.08 -33.01 16.87
C ASN A 38 -36.81 -32.46 15.64
N ILE A 39 -37.43 -33.40 14.92
CA ILE A 39 -38.29 -33.28 13.75
C ILE A 39 -39.74 -33.37 14.23
N ALA A 40 -40.66 -32.56 13.70
CA ALA A 40 -42.07 -32.90 13.38
C ALA A 40 -42.81 -31.63 12.92
N ILE A 41 -43.23 -31.54 11.66
CA ILE A 41 -44.54 -31.92 11.05
C ILE A 41 -45.60 -30.81 11.14
N ALA A 42 -46.25 -30.66 9.99
CA ALA A 42 -47.06 -29.56 9.49
C ALA A 42 -48.48 -29.47 10.06
N GLU A 43 -49.15 -28.33 9.83
CA GLU A 43 -50.53 -28.33 9.35
C GLU A 43 -50.93 -27.00 8.67
N LYS A 44 -51.76 -27.12 7.62
CA LYS A 44 -52.28 -26.07 6.74
C LYS A 44 -53.54 -25.43 7.31
N LYS A 45 -53.76 -24.14 7.05
CA LYS A 45 -55.12 -23.60 6.83
C LYS A 45 -55.12 -22.38 5.89
N LYS A 46 -55.89 -22.48 4.80
CA LYS A 46 -56.21 -21.41 3.84
C LYS A 46 -57.45 -20.64 4.34
N THR A 47 -57.49 -19.32 4.13
CA THR A 47 -58.65 -18.64 3.50
C THR A 47 -58.37 -17.17 3.14
N ALA A 48 -58.69 -16.85 1.87
CA ALA A 48 -59.29 -15.65 1.29
C ALA A 48 -58.67 -14.23 1.47
N GLN A 49 -58.42 -13.63 0.30
CA GLN A 49 -58.13 -12.22 -0.03
C GLN A 49 -59.43 -11.37 -0.05
N PRO A 50 -59.39 -10.02 -0.13
CA PRO A 50 -59.10 -9.34 -1.41
C PRO A 50 -58.24 -8.05 -1.37
N ASP A 51 -57.51 -7.87 -2.46
CA ASP A 51 -57.14 -6.66 -3.23
C ASP A 51 -57.04 -5.27 -2.56
N GLU A 52 -55.82 -4.69 -2.59
CA GLU A 52 -55.64 -3.37 -3.20
C GLU A 52 -54.18 -3.15 -3.67
N VAL A 53 -54.04 -2.38 -4.74
CA VAL A 53 -52.91 -2.23 -5.65
C VAL A 53 -51.83 -1.31 -5.06
N ALA A 54 -50.57 -1.76 -5.00
CA ALA A 54 -49.42 -0.87 -4.90
C ALA A 54 -48.20 -1.45 -5.63
N ILE A 55 -47.76 -0.66 -6.61
CA ILE A 55 -46.61 -0.87 -7.51
C ILE A 55 -45.34 -0.98 -6.67
N THR A 56 -44.67 -2.14 -6.74
CA THR A 56 -43.31 -2.32 -6.20
C THR A 56 -42.35 -2.61 -7.33
N GLU A 57 -41.42 -1.68 -7.52
CA GLU A 57 -40.25 -1.81 -8.38
C GLU A 57 -39.41 -2.99 -7.89
N LYS A 58 -39.20 -3.96 -8.78
CA LYS A 58 -38.30 -5.09 -8.56
C LYS A 58 -36.87 -4.58 -8.48
N LYS A 59 -36.32 -4.56 -7.26
CA LYS A 59 -34.87 -4.48 -7.01
C LYS A 59 -34.19 -5.72 -7.60
N SER A 60 -33.64 -5.54 -8.79
CA SER A 60 -32.80 -6.52 -9.49
C SER A 60 -31.42 -6.60 -8.83
N THR A 61 -31.31 -7.39 -7.75
CA THR A 61 -30.04 -7.92 -7.26
C THR A 61 -29.78 -9.27 -7.90
N ALA A 62 -28.98 -9.28 -8.98
CA ALA A 62 -28.12 -10.37 -9.44
C ALA A 62 -27.76 -10.14 -10.92
N HIS A 63 -26.58 -9.58 -11.21
CA HIS A 63 -25.83 -9.63 -12.49
C HIS A 63 -24.49 -8.94 -12.17
N ASN A 64 -23.38 -9.62 -11.88
CA ASN A 64 -22.55 -10.31 -12.86
C ASN A 64 -21.51 -11.24 -12.18
N ASN A 65 -21.95 -12.29 -11.49
CA ASN A 65 -21.06 -13.36 -10.99
C ASN A 65 -20.92 -14.53 -11.98
N VAL A 66 -21.21 -14.31 -13.26
CA VAL A 66 -21.20 -15.32 -14.32
C VAL A 66 -20.19 -14.93 -15.42
N LEU A 67 -18.97 -14.60 -15.04
CA LEU A 67 -17.82 -15.00 -15.86
C LEU A 67 -17.49 -16.43 -15.43
N THR A 68 -18.29 -17.36 -15.96
CA THR A 68 -18.13 -18.79 -15.65
C THR A 68 -16.70 -19.24 -15.91
N HIS A 69 -16.19 -20.00 -14.94
CA HIS A 69 -15.00 -20.82 -14.99
C HIS A 69 -14.86 -21.69 -16.28
N LYS A 70 -15.93 -21.83 -17.08
CA LYS A 70 -15.96 -22.49 -18.39
C LYS A 70 -15.09 -21.85 -19.46
N GLN A 71 -14.74 -20.57 -19.37
CA GLN A 71 -13.93 -19.91 -20.41
C GLN A 71 -12.41 -20.07 -20.20
N ARG A 72 -11.98 -20.59 -19.04
CA ARG A 72 -10.56 -20.83 -18.70
C ARG A 72 -10.03 -22.22 -19.07
N THR A 73 -10.89 -23.11 -19.58
CA THR A 73 -10.51 -24.48 -19.98
C THR A 73 -10.47 -24.70 -21.49
N SER A 74 -10.44 -23.63 -22.29
CA SER A 74 -10.05 -23.76 -23.69
C SER A 74 -8.55 -23.56 -23.81
N THR A 75 -7.78 -24.59 -23.46
CA THR A 75 -6.50 -24.77 -24.16
C THR A 75 -6.92 -24.99 -25.60
N SER A 76 -6.90 -23.95 -26.42
CA SER A 76 -7.24 -24.12 -27.83
C SER A 76 -6.30 -25.19 -28.38
N PRO A 77 -6.82 -26.34 -28.87
CA PRO A 77 -5.99 -27.45 -29.33
C PRO A 77 -5.12 -27.08 -30.53
N ALA A 78 -5.32 -25.89 -31.11
CA ALA A 78 -4.60 -25.36 -32.26
C ALA A 78 -3.07 -25.35 -32.12
N LEU A 79 -2.53 -25.18 -30.90
CA LEU A 79 -1.07 -25.16 -30.69
C LEU A 79 -0.46 -26.54 -30.41
N LEU A 80 -1.27 -27.55 -30.06
CA LEU A 80 -0.78 -28.89 -29.74
C LEU A 80 -0.47 -29.74 -30.99
N GLY A 81 -1.01 -29.36 -32.15
CA GLY A 81 -0.74 -30.02 -33.43
C GLY A 81 0.45 -29.42 -34.21
N ILE A 82 1.11 -28.40 -33.67
CA ILE A 82 2.23 -27.74 -34.35
C ILE A 82 3.52 -28.55 -34.12
N PRO A 83 4.31 -28.86 -35.17
CA PRO A 83 5.61 -29.52 -35.01
C PRO A 83 6.55 -28.74 -34.10
N ALA A 84 7.40 -29.46 -33.36
CA ALA A 84 8.35 -28.88 -32.40
C ALA A 84 9.29 -27.85 -33.04
N GLU A 85 9.66 -28.06 -34.30
CA GLU A 85 10.51 -27.17 -35.09
C GLU A 85 9.85 -25.80 -35.28
N ILE A 86 8.56 -25.79 -35.62
CA ILE A 86 7.80 -24.56 -35.84
C ILE A 86 7.61 -23.82 -34.51
N ILE A 87 7.37 -24.54 -33.40
CA ILE A 87 7.30 -23.95 -32.06
C ILE A 87 8.63 -23.26 -31.68
N LYS A 88 9.77 -23.90 -31.96
CA LYS A 88 11.10 -23.33 -31.72
C LYS A 88 11.33 -22.09 -32.57
N MET A 89 10.97 -22.13 -33.85
CA MET A 89 11.05 -20.96 -34.74
C MET A 89 10.22 -19.80 -34.20
N ILE A 90 8.95 -20.04 -33.82
CA ILE A 90 8.09 -19.01 -33.21
C ILE A 90 8.78 -18.41 -31.99
N ALA A 91 9.29 -19.24 -31.08
CA ALA A 91 9.95 -18.78 -29.86
C ALA A 91 11.24 -17.98 -30.12
N GLU A 92 11.93 -18.20 -31.24
CA GLU A 92 13.11 -17.43 -31.66
C GLU A 92 12.76 -16.05 -32.20
N PHE A 93 11.56 -15.87 -32.75
CA PHE A 93 11.04 -14.55 -33.18
C PHE A 93 10.34 -13.77 -32.06
N LEU A 94 10.06 -14.41 -30.92
CA LEU A 94 9.44 -13.73 -29.78
C LEU A 94 10.48 -12.97 -28.94
N PRO A 95 10.13 -11.80 -28.37
CA PRO A 95 10.92 -11.20 -27.30
C PRO A 95 11.15 -12.21 -26.17
N GLY A 96 12.34 -12.21 -25.55
CA GLY A 96 12.73 -13.25 -24.58
C GLY A 96 11.72 -13.47 -23.44
N LYS A 97 11.05 -12.41 -22.98
CA LYS A 97 10.00 -12.46 -21.95
C LYS A 97 8.74 -13.17 -22.44
N SER A 98 8.32 -12.90 -23.67
CA SER A 98 7.18 -13.55 -24.31
C SER A 98 7.48 -15.02 -24.62
N ALA A 99 8.70 -15.33 -25.06
CA ALA A 99 9.16 -16.71 -25.24
C ALA A 99 9.19 -17.48 -23.91
N ALA A 100 9.59 -16.83 -22.81
CA ALA A 100 9.51 -17.40 -21.47
C ALA A 100 8.05 -17.63 -21.04
N CYS A 101 7.13 -16.71 -21.34
CA CYS A 101 5.69 -16.92 -21.08
C CYS A 101 5.16 -18.11 -21.89
N LEU A 102 5.50 -18.19 -23.19
CA LEU A 102 5.12 -19.31 -24.06
C LEU A 102 5.61 -20.65 -23.49
N THR A 103 6.84 -20.67 -22.96
CA THR A 103 7.43 -21.85 -22.29
C THR A 103 6.59 -22.29 -21.09
N LEU A 104 5.95 -21.37 -20.37
CA LEU A 104 5.09 -21.66 -19.21
C LEU A 104 3.65 -22.04 -19.57
N CYS A 105 3.22 -21.90 -20.83
CA CYS A 105 1.84 -22.17 -21.22
C CYS A 105 1.43 -23.64 -21.10
N SER A 106 2.36 -24.59 -21.30
CA SER A 106 2.07 -26.02 -21.16
C SER A 106 3.33 -26.85 -20.90
N ARG A 107 3.14 -28.10 -20.44
CA ARG A 107 4.25 -29.06 -20.28
C ARG A 107 4.96 -29.35 -21.62
N SER A 108 4.19 -29.53 -22.69
CA SER A 108 4.72 -29.76 -24.04
C SER A 108 5.54 -28.59 -24.57
N MET A 109 5.10 -27.34 -24.34
CA MET A 109 5.88 -26.15 -24.70
C MET A 109 7.19 -26.10 -23.91
N LYS A 110 7.13 -26.40 -22.61
CA LYS A 110 8.33 -26.46 -21.76
C LYS A 110 9.32 -27.53 -22.22
N GLU A 111 8.85 -28.73 -22.55
CA GLU A 111 9.70 -29.81 -23.06
C GLU A 111 10.33 -29.46 -24.42
N THR A 112 9.56 -28.80 -25.30
CA THR A 112 10.01 -28.42 -26.65
C THR A 112 11.05 -27.29 -26.62
N LEU A 113 10.81 -26.26 -25.80
CA LEU A 113 11.62 -25.04 -25.74
C LEU A 113 12.77 -25.14 -24.71
N GLY A 114 12.64 -26.07 -23.76
CA GLY A 114 13.56 -26.22 -22.65
C GLY A 114 13.54 -25.04 -21.67
N ASP A 115 14.51 -25.02 -20.75
CA ASP A 115 14.60 -23.99 -19.72
C ASP A 115 15.37 -22.73 -20.18
N ARG A 116 15.86 -22.67 -21.44
CA ARG A 116 16.74 -21.58 -21.92
C ARG A 116 16.15 -20.18 -21.70
N TYR A 117 14.86 -20.02 -22.01
CA TYR A 117 14.15 -18.75 -21.86
C TYR A 117 13.87 -18.43 -20.40
N LEU A 118 13.58 -19.43 -19.56
CA LEU A 118 13.35 -19.25 -18.13
C LEU A 118 14.64 -18.89 -17.39
N ILE A 119 15.77 -19.48 -17.79
CA ILE A 119 17.09 -19.15 -17.26
C ILE A 119 17.47 -17.71 -17.64
N ALA A 120 17.18 -17.29 -18.87
CA ALA A 120 17.44 -15.92 -19.32
C ALA A 120 16.65 -14.86 -18.52
N MET A 121 15.51 -15.21 -17.92
CA MET A 121 14.75 -14.29 -17.06
C MET A 121 15.34 -14.15 -15.65
N ARG A 122 16.27 -15.01 -15.24
CA ARG A 122 16.90 -14.95 -13.92
C ARG A 122 17.89 -13.79 -13.87
N ILE A 123 17.77 -12.93 -12.88
CA ILE A 123 18.74 -11.86 -12.64
C ILE A 123 19.96 -12.45 -11.90
N PRO A 124 21.18 -12.33 -12.44
CA PRO A 124 22.40 -12.78 -11.76
C PRO A 124 22.53 -12.10 -10.39
N TYR A 125 22.82 -12.90 -9.36
CA TYR A 125 22.78 -12.47 -7.96
C TYR A 125 23.83 -11.40 -7.59
N LYS A 126 23.43 -10.48 -6.69
CA LYS A 126 24.32 -9.90 -5.66
C LYS A 126 24.11 -10.70 -4.36
N LEU A 127 25.21 -11.03 -3.69
CA LEU A 127 25.43 -12.03 -2.62
C LEU A 127 24.48 -12.08 -1.39
N PHE A 128 23.44 -11.26 -1.29
CA PHE A 128 22.71 -11.01 -0.04
C PHE A 128 21.19 -11.24 -0.09
N ASN A 129 20.66 -12.02 -1.03
CA ASN A 129 19.23 -12.35 -1.06
C ASN A 129 18.99 -13.86 -1.06
N PHE A 130 18.10 -14.32 -0.18
CA PHE A 130 17.76 -15.73 0.02
C PHE A 130 16.88 -16.35 -1.09
N SER A 131 16.70 -15.68 -2.24
CA SER A 131 15.85 -16.20 -3.32
C SER A 131 16.17 -15.62 -4.69
N PRO A 132 16.03 -16.40 -5.78
CA PRO A 132 16.32 -15.95 -7.13
C PRO A 132 15.34 -14.86 -7.54
N ARG A 133 15.85 -13.75 -8.06
CA ARG A 133 15.02 -12.70 -8.66
C ARG A 133 14.83 -12.98 -10.14
N VAL A 134 13.66 -12.63 -10.63
CA VAL A 134 13.30 -12.71 -12.04
C VAL A 134 13.11 -11.28 -12.55
N GLU A 135 13.31 -11.04 -13.83
CA GLU A 135 13.05 -9.72 -14.40
C GLU A 135 11.59 -9.29 -14.15
N ILE A 136 11.40 -8.12 -13.50
CA ILE A 136 10.08 -7.67 -13.06
C ILE A 136 9.07 -7.57 -14.21
N THR A 137 9.51 -7.14 -15.40
CA THR A 137 8.64 -7.03 -16.57
C THR A 137 8.09 -8.37 -17.06
N PHE A 138 8.83 -9.46 -16.85
CA PHE A 138 8.32 -10.81 -17.10
C PHE A 138 7.28 -11.21 -16.05
N VAL A 139 7.51 -10.85 -14.78
CA VAL A 139 6.54 -11.08 -13.69
C VAL A 139 5.24 -10.31 -13.92
N GLU A 140 5.32 -9.06 -14.41
CA GLU A 140 4.17 -8.25 -14.81
C GLU A 140 3.34 -8.91 -15.92
N LEU A 141 4.01 -9.44 -16.95
CA LEU A 141 3.34 -10.15 -18.04
C LEU A 141 2.57 -11.37 -17.52
N LEU A 142 3.15 -12.14 -16.60
CA LEU A 142 2.46 -13.27 -15.97
C LEU A 142 1.29 -12.83 -15.08
N ALA A 143 1.48 -11.76 -14.30
CA ALA A 143 0.45 -11.25 -13.41
C ALA A 143 -0.77 -10.68 -14.15
N ARG A 144 -0.60 -10.23 -15.41
CA ARG A 144 -1.68 -9.70 -16.24
C ARG A 144 -2.86 -10.66 -16.39
N ASP A 145 -2.58 -11.96 -16.52
CA ASP A 145 -3.60 -12.99 -16.74
C ASP A 145 -4.18 -13.55 -15.42
N LEU A 146 -3.71 -13.02 -14.29
CA LEU A 146 -4.12 -13.37 -12.93
C LEU A 146 -4.86 -12.18 -12.28
N PRO A 147 -6.20 -12.10 -12.38
CA PRO A 147 -6.96 -10.93 -11.97
C PRO A 147 -6.76 -10.59 -10.49
N GLN A 148 -6.74 -11.61 -9.64
CA GLN A 148 -6.55 -11.49 -8.19
C GLN A 148 -5.08 -11.45 -7.73
N HIS A 149 -4.15 -11.25 -8.66
CA HIS A 149 -2.71 -11.16 -8.35
C HIS A 149 -2.08 -9.90 -8.95
N PHE A 150 -0.89 -9.55 -8.47
CA PHE A 150 -0.09 -8.45 -9.00
C PHE A 150 1.40 -8.81 -8.96
N ALA A 151 2.18 -8.15 -9.83
CA ALA A 151 3.62 -8.21 -9.81
C ALA A 151 4.17 -7.20 -8.78
N CYS A 152 4.93 -7.69 -7.82
CA CYS A 152 5.53 -6.87 -6.78
C CYS A 152 6.92 -6.39 -7.19
N PHE A 153 7.05 -5.07 -7.34
CA PHE A 153 8.30 -4.40 -7.72
C PHE A 153 9.35 -4.38 -6.60
N GLU A 154 8.98 -4.77 -5.38
CA GLU A 154 9.93 -4.83 -4.27
C GLU A 154 10.65 -6.17 -4.20
N CYS A 155 9.97 -7.28 -4.49
CA CYS A 155 10.51 -8.62 -4.37
C CYS A 155 10.63 -9.40 -5.69
N ASP A 156 10.13 -8.82 -6.79
CA ASP A 156 10.14 -9.41 -8.13
C ASP A 156 9.34 -10.73 -8.19
N ARG A 157 8.17 -10.76 -7.52
CA ARG A 157 7.27 -11.94 -7.45
C ARG A 157 5.81 -11.57 -7.66
N ILE A 158 4.99 -12.59 -7.93
CA ILE A 158 3.54 -12.47 -7.99
C ILE A 158 2.96 -12.68 -6.58
N HIS A 159 2.12 -11.74 -6.13
CA HIS A 159 1.38 -11.84 -4.88
C HIS A 159 -0.13 -11.79 -5.14
N GLN A 160 -0.91 -12.36 -4.23
CA GLN A 160 -2.36 -12.20 -4.23
C GLN A 160 -2.71 -10.79 -3.75
N ALA A 161 -3.72 -10.14 -4.35
CA ALA A 161 -4.13 -8.79 -3.97
C ALA A 161 -4.46 -8.67 -2.47
N ARG A 162 -5.21 -9.65 -1.94
CA ARG A 162 -5.63 -9.73 -0.52
C ARG A 162 -4.49 -9.80 0.50
N THR A 163 -3.24 -10.07 0.08
CA THR A 163 -2.11 -10.07 1.03
C THR A 163 -1.64 -8.66 1.34
N ILE A 164 -1.98 -7.67 0.49
CA ILE A 164 -1.65 -6.27 0.73
C ILE A 164 -2.59 -5.69 1.78
N LYS A 165 -2.00 -5.10 2.81
CA LYS A 165 -2.78 -4.40 3.83
C LYS A 165 -3.00 -2.95 3.42
N TRP A 166 -4.03 -2.35 4.01
CA TRP A 166 -4.36 -0.96 3.78
C TRP A 166 -3.27 -0.03 4.35
N PRO A 167 -3.12 1.19 3.80
CA PRO A 167 -2.17 2.20 4.26
C PRO A 167 -2.20 2.52 5.77
N ASN A 168 -3.34 2.29 6.42
CA ASN A 168 -3.49 2.49 7.87
C ASN A 168 -2.89 1.36 8.73
N ASN A 169 -2.40 0.27 8.13
CA ASN A 169 -1.76 -0.84 8.83
C ASN A 169 -0.25 -0.82 8.59
N THR A 170 0.48 -0.32 9.59
CA THR A 170 1.92 -0.02 9.50
C THR A 170 2.82 -1.21 9.78
N GLU A 171 2.31 -2.28 10.38
CA GLU A 171 3.15 -3.39 10.85
C GLU A 171 3.40 -4.44 9.75
N ASP A 172 2.47 -4.65 8.80
CA ASP A 172 2.53 -5.75 7.81
C ASP A 172 1.99 -5.40 6.40
N HIS A 173 2.40 -4.27 5.84
CA HIS A 173 1.84 -3.69 4.61
C HIS A 173 1.83 -4.60 3.35
N LEU A 174 2.75 -5.58 3.22
CA LEU A 174 2.89 -6.40 2.00
C LEU A 174 2.55 -7.90 2.16
N GLY A 175 2.25 -8.36 3.37
CA GLY A 175 1.86 -9.75 3.64
C GLY A 175 2.88 -10.83 3.27
N CYS A 176 4.10 -10.47 2.85
CA CYS A 176 5.18 -11.39 2.52
C CYS A 176 6.45 -11.02 3.29
N GLU A 177 7.00 -11.98 4.02
CA GLU A 177 8.22 -11.83 4.83
C GLU A 177 9.41 -11.24 4.07
N THR A 178 9.55 -11.54 2.76
CA THR A 178 10.63 -10.98 1.92
C THR A 178 10.42 -9.49 1.64
N CYS A 179 9.17 -9.06 1.48
CA CYS A 179 8.81 -7.67 1.29
C CYS A 179 8.92 -6.91 2.62
N THR A 180 8.35 -7.44 3.70
CA THR A 180 8.38 -6.81 5.04
C THR A 180 9.81 -6.66 5.59
N ARG A 181 10.74 -7.59 5.30
CA ARG A 181 12.13 -7.52 5.78
C ARG A 181 13.02 -6.53 5.02
N ARG A 182 12.66 -6.13 3.79
CA ARG A 182 13.48 -5.19 3.02
C ARG A 182 13.25 -3.77 3.52
N ARG A 183 14.01 -3.38 4.54
CA ARG A 183 14.02 -2.05 5.19
C ARG A 183 14.24 -0.82 4.27
N HIS A 184 14.43 -1.03 2.98
CA HIS A 184 14.54 0.04 1.99
C HIS A 184 13.23 0.09 1.21
N ASN A 185 12.13 0.53 1.83
CA ASN A 185 10.86 0.78 1.14
C ASN A 185 11.05 1.92 0.12
N ILE A 186 11.72 1.64 -1.01
CA ILE A 186 12.14 2.64 -2.01
C ILE A 186 10.89 3.28 -2.63
N TYR A 187 9.80 2.52 -2.74
CA TYR A 187 8.53 2.97 -3.29
C TYR A 187 7.50 3.23 -2.19
N CYS A 188 7.84 4.12 -1.25
CA CYS A 188 6.95 4.55 -0.18
C CYS A 188 6.86 6.09 -0.09
N LEU A 189 5.61 6.59 -0.10
CA LEU A 189 5.25 7.96 0.22
C LEU A 189 5.00 8.10 1.73
N LYS A 190 5.74 9.00 2.36
CA LYS A 190 5.72 9.24 3.80
C LYS A 190 5.07 10.59 4.13
N PHE A 191 4.22 10.62 5.16
CA PHE A 191 3.55 11.82 5.66
C PHE A 191 4.13 12.37 6.98
N SER A 192 5.36 11.96 7.35
CA SER A 192 5.94 12.23 8.69
C SER A 192 5.04 11.75 9.84
N SER A 193 4.31 10.67 9.55
CA SER A 193 3.27 10.03 10.36
C SER A 193 3.46 8.51 10.19
N PRO A 194 2.91 7.67 11.09
CA PRO A 194 2.79 6.24 10.86
C PRO A 194 2.09 5.91 9.54
N PHE A 195 1.20 6.78 9.05
CA PHE A 195 0.53 6.62 7.76
C PHE A 195 1.52 6.72 6.60
N GLU A 196 1.73 5.58 5.93
CA GLU A 196 2.61 5.41 4.79
C GLU A 196 1.84 4.78 3.62
N ILE A 197 2.12 5.24 2.40
CA ILE A 197 1.52 4.69 1.19
C ILE A 197 2.59 4.02 0.35
N HIS A 198 2.39 2.74 0.05
CA HIS A 198 3.27 1.94 -0.78
C HIS A 198 2.75 1.85 -2.21
N PHE A 199 3.67 1.74 -3.18
CA PHE A 199 3.26 1.65 -4.57
C PHE A 199 2.34 0.46 -4.87
N ALA A 200 2.51 -0.68 -4.18
CA ALA A 200 1.63 -1.83 -4.33
C ALA A 200 0.15 -1.49 -4.04
N GLN A 201 -0.10 -0.63 -3.05
CA GLN A 201 -1.44 -0.16 -2.69
C GLN A 201 -2.01 0.73 -3.81
N VAL A 202 -1.20 1.65 -4.34
CA VAL A 202 -1.56 2.51 -5.48
C VAL A 202 -1.89 1.66 -6.71
N TYR A 203 -1.06 0.66 -7.01
CA TYR A 203 -1.25 -0.26 -8.13
C TYR A 203 -2.57 -1.02 -8.00
N LEU A 204 -2.87 -1.60 -6.83
CA LEU A 204 -4.10 -2.37 -6.62
C LEU A 204 -5.35 -1.50 -6.75
N ALA A 205 -5.35 -0.33 -6.14
CA ALA A 205 -6.46 0.62 -6.24
C ALA A 205 -6.72 1.03 -7.70
N ALA A 206 -5.65 1.37 -8.43
CA ALA A 206 -5.75 1.77 -9.82
C ALA A 206 -6.14 0.60 -10.74
N LYS A 207 -5.68 -0.62 -10.46
CA LYS A 207 -6.08 -1.83 -11.17
C LYS A 207 -7.57 -2.13 -10.95
N GLN A 208 -8.05 -2.06 -9.71
CA GLN A 208 -9.47 -2.22 -9.36
C GLN A 208 -10.32 -1.18 -10.10
N HIS A 209 -9.94 0.10 -10.04
CA HIS A 209 -10.64 1.18 -10.75
C HIS A 209 -10.72 0.95 -12.27
N ARG A 210 -9.60 0.58 -12.93
CA ARG A 210 -9.59 0.37 -14.39
C ARG A 210 -10.32 -0.87 -14.86
N THR A 211 -10.27 -1.95 -14.07
CA THR A 211 -10.81 -3.26 -14.49
C THR A 211 -12.23 -3.50 -14.00
N GLY A 212 -12.69 -2.76 -12.99
CA GLY A 212 -13.95 -3.00 -12.32
C GLY A 212 -13.98 -4.30 -11.51
N ILE A 213 -12.86 -5.02 -11.42
CA ILE A 213 -12.72 -6.24 -10.63
C ILE A 213 -12.51 -5.84 -9.18
N ASP A 214 -13.34 -6.37 -8.29
CA ASP A 214 -13.13 -6.21 -6.86
C ASP A 214 -11.86 -6.98 -6.42
N LEU A 215 -10.87 -6.23 -5.96
CA LEU A 215 -9.61 -6.73 -5.43
C LEU A 215 -9.55 -6.57 -3.89
N GLU A 216 -10.68 -6.24 -3.25
CA GLU A 216 -10.78 -5.91 -1.83
C GLU A 216 -9.89 -4.71 -1.44
N PHE A 217 -9.60 -3.84 -2.43
CA PHE A 217 -8.77 -2.65 -2.25
C PHE A 217 -9.53 -1.39 -2.68
N PRO A 218 -10.60 -1.03 -1.95
CA PRO A 218 -11.44 0.11 -2.29
C PRO A 218 -10.68 1.42 -2.07
N LEU A 219 -11.18 2.51 -2.66
CA LEU A 219 -10.59 3.84 -2.54
C LEU A 219 -10.57 4.33 -1.09
N GLU A 220 -11.53 3.89 -0.29
CA GLU A 220 -11.65 4.11 1.15
C GLU A 220 -10.42 3.62 1.93
N ALA A 221 -9.63 2.68 1.38
CA ALA A 221 -8.40 2.22 2.03
C ALA A 221 -7.37 3.34 2.24
N PHE A 222 -7.44 4.41 1.43
CA PHE A 222 -6.56 5.59 1.57
C PHE A 222 -7.12 6.66 2.50
N ARG A 223 -8.37 6.52 2.96
CA ARG A 223 -8.92 7.44 3.95
C ARG A 223 -8.28 7.17 5.29
N HIS A 224 -7.73 8.22 5.89
CA HIS A 224 -7.05 8.12 7.17
C HIS A 224 -7.28 9.35 8.00
N GLN A 225 -7.40 9.16 9.30
CA GLN A 225 -7.44 10.23 10.29
C GLN A 225 -6.64 9.79 11.51
N GLU A 226 -5.79 10.67 12.00
CA GLU A 226 -5.05 10.42 13.23
C GLU A 226 -4.78 11.72 13.98
N VAL A 227 -4.59 11.56 15.29
CA VAL A 227 -4.07 12.61 16.16
C VAL A 227 -2.83 12.05 16.84
N THR A 228 -1.70 12.72 16.65
CA THR A 228 -0.43 12.36 17.29
C THR A 228 0.05 13.52 18.15
N HIS A 229 0.74 13.22 19.25
CA HIS A 229 1.32 14.24 20.12
C HIS A 229 2.81 13.97 20.32
N ASN A 230 3.65 14.91 19.88
CA ASN A 230 5.08 14.85 20.07
C ASN A 230 5.45 15.60 21.36
N ARG A 231 5.73 14.85 22.43
CA ARG A 231 6.09 15.40 23.75
C ARG A 231 7.38 16.24 23.72
N LEU A 232 8.35 15.91 22.86
CA LEU A 232 9.63 16.62 22.79
C LEU A 232 9.47 18.03 22.21
N ARG A 233 8.59 18.19 21.22
CA ARG A 233 8.29 19.48 20.59
C ARG A 233 7.05 20.15 21.15
N ASN A 234 6.31 19.45 22.00
CA ASN A 234 4.99 19.84 22.49
C ASN A 234 4.03 20.26 21.36
N VAL A 235 4.04 19.48 20.27
CA VAL A 235 3.19 19.71 19.09
C VAL A 235 2.18 18.57 18.99
N THR A 236 0.91 18.94 18.88
CA THR A 236 -0.15 18.00 18.52
C THR A 236 -0.43 18.11 17.03
N THR A 237 -0.32 17.00 16.31
CA THR A 237 -0.56 16.92 14.87
C THR A 237 -1.85 16.15 14.60
N VAL A 238 -2.80 16.77 13.88
CA VAL A 238 -3.92 16.06 13.25
C VAL A 238 -3.58 15.85 11.78
N LEU A 239 -3.63 14.60 11.30
CA LEU A 239 -3.48 14.28 9.89
C LEU A 239 -4.78 13.65 9.40
N SER A 240 -5.34 14.19 8.32
CA SER A 240 -6.42 13.56 7.56
C SER A 240 -6.01 13.40 6.10
N VAL A 241 -6.43 12.28 5.50
CA VAL A 241 -6.19 11.95 4.09
C VAL A 241 -7.49 11.46 3.45
N ASP A 242 -7.73 11.90 2.22
CA ASP A 242 -8.79 11.42 1.34
C ASP A 242 -8.21 11.18 -0.07
N ALA A 243 -8.86 10.32 -0.85
CA ALA A 243 -8.37 9.90 -2.16
C ALA A 243 -9.49 9.89 -3.20
N ARG A 244 -9.16 10.20 -4.45
CA ARG A 244 -10.06 10.18 -5.60
C ARG A 244 -9.35 9.77 -6.88
N PHE A 245 -10.11 9.27 -7.85
CA PHE A 245 -9.62 9.08 -9.21
C PHE A 245 -9.99 10.28 -10.08
N VAL A 246 -8.98 10.97 -10.60
CA VAL A 246 -9.12 12.11 -11.52
C VAL A 246 -8.50 11.71 -12.84
N SER A 247 -9.31 11.62 -13.90
CA SER A 247 -8.83 11.25 -15.24
C SER A 247 -8.01 9.94 -15.26
N ASN A 248 -8.47 8.91 -14.54
CA ASN A 248 -7.80 7.61 -14.35
C ASN A 248 -6.50 7.65 -13.52
N GLU A 249 -6.24 8.73 -12.80
CA GLU A 249 -5.07 8.86 -11.92
C GLU A 249 -5.51 8.95 -10.46
N LEU A 250 -4.77 8.30 -9.57
CA LEU A 250 -5.03 8.37 -8.13
C LEU A 250 -4.48 9.69 -7.59
N VAL A 251 -5.37 10.53 -7.10
CA VAL A 251 -5.05 11.82 -6.48
C VAL A 251 -5.44 11.78 -5.01
N LEU A 252 -4.55 12.26 -4.15
CA LEU A 252 -4.79 12.39 -2.72
C LEU A 252 -4.98 13.84 -2.34
N ARG A 253 -5.86 14.08 -1.37
CA ARG A 253 -5.86 15.29 -0.55
C ARG A 253 -5.40 14.91 0.85
N SER A 254 -4.37 15.58 1.37
CA SER A 254 -4.00 15.47 2.78
C SER A 254 -4.07 16.83 3.46
N GLN A 255 -4.49 16.86 4.72
CA GLN A 255 -4.47 18.06 5.54
C GLN A 255 -3.80 17.74 6.88
N THR A 256 -2.80 18.54 7.23
CA THR A 256 -2.06 18.43 8.48
C THR A 256 -2.31 19.68 9.31
N TRP A 257 -2.74 19.52 10.56
CA TRP A 257 -2.87 20.58 11.54
C TRP A 257 -1.82 20.39 12.61
N ASP A 258 -0.86 21.32 12.69
CA ASP A 258 0.15 21.33 13.73
C ASP A 258 -0.24 22.40 14.77
N PHE A 259 -0.75 21.94 15.91
CA PHE A 259 -1.09 22.79 17.04
C PHE A 259 0.12 22.94 17.97
N VAL A 260 0.54 24.18 18.17
CA VAL A 260 1.63 24.58 19.05
C VAL A 260 1.05 25.43 20.17
N THR A 261 1.29 25.03 21.42
CA THR A 261 0.87 25.83 22.57
C THR A 261 1.85 27.00 22.78
N LEU A 262 1.33 28.21 22.96
CA LEU A 262 2.16 29.39 23.24
C LEU A 262 2.52 29.38 24.72
N SER A 263 3.72 28.87 25.02
CA SER A 263 4.41 29.19 26.26
C SER A 263 5.11 30.55 26.07
N PRO A 264 5.02 31.50 27.01
CA PRO A 264 5.71 32.80 26.93
C PRO A 264 7.23 32.72 26.75
N LYS A 265 7.84 31.54 26.95
CA LYS A 265 9.29 31.31 26.83
C LYS A 265 9.70 30.72 25.47
N ASP A 266 8.77 30.34 24.61
CA ASP A 266 9.04 29.43 23.49
C ASP A 266 8.91 30.05 22.10
N ARG A 267 9.55 31.22 21.89
CA ARG A 267 9.75 31.78 20.54
C ARG A 267 10.54 30.83 19.65
N ASP A 268 11.45 30.06 20.23
CA ASP A 268 12.22 29.04 19.54
C ASP A 268 11.34 27.85 19.10
N ALA A 269 10.29 27.51 19.84
CA ALA A 269 9.34 26.49 19.41
C ALA A 269 8.53 26.96 18.20
N GLU A 270 8.20 28.24 18.10
CA GLU A 270 7.54 28.82 16.93
C GLU A 270 8.46 28.79 15.69
N ILE A 271 9.74 29.13 15.84
CA ILE A 271 10.73 29.08 14.75
C ILE A 271 11.02 27.63 14.32
N LEU A 272 11.16 26.71 15.29
CA LEU A 272 11.36 25.28 15.03
C LEU A 272 10.11 24.62 14.44
N ALA A 273 8.92 25.02 14.88
CA ALA A 273 7.67 24.61 14.28
C ALA A 273 7.61 25.13 12.84
N TYR A 274 7.84 26.43 12.60
CA TYR A 274 7.78 26.99 11.26
C TYR A 274 8.79 26.33 10.31
N GLY A 275 10.05 26.19 10.70
CA GLY A 275 11.08 25.47 9.92
C GLY A 275 10.77 23.98 9.73
N GLY A 276 10.12 23.34 10.71
CA GLY A 276 9.61 21.97 10.59
C GLY A 276 8.37 21.86 9.70
N ILE A 277 7.54 22.88 9.63
CA ILE A 277 6.31 22.94 8.84
C ILE A 277 6.65 23.14 7.36
N THR A 278 7.63 23.99 7.04
CA THR A 278 8.10 24.15 5.65
C THR A 278 8.64 22.84 5.08
N THR A 279 9.42 22.09 5.87
CA THR A 279 9.97 20.78 5.48
C THR A 279 8.90 19.69 5.35
N ARG A 280 7.72 19.88 5.95
CA ARG A 280 6.59 18.95 5.84
C ARG A 280 5.79 19.09 4.55
N VAL A 281 5.90 20.17 3.78
CA VAL A 281 5.06 20.35 2.57
C VAL A 281 5.34 19.22 1.56
N CYS A 282 6.59 19.04 1.16
CA CYS A 282 7.06 17.88 0.41
C CYS A 282 8.56 17.65 0.63
N LYS A 283 9.10 16.52 0.14
CA LYS A 283 10.54 16.21 0.22
C LYS A 283 11.46 17.23 -0.46
N HIS A 284 10.91 18.11 -1.30
CA HIS A 284 11.67 19.12 -2.04
C HIS A 284 11.73 20.48 -1.35
N SER A 285 10.96 20.69 -0.28
CA SER A 285 10.84 22.00 0.37
C SER A 285 12.17 22.50 0.96
N GLU A 286 13.10 21.58 1.27
CA GLU A 286 14.47 21.91 1.71
C GLU A 286 15.33 22.53 0.59
N ARG A 287 15.02 22.28 -0.69
CA ARG A 287 15.84 22.71 -1.84
C ARG A 287 15.51 24.12 -2.33
N ASP A 288 14.26 24.54 -2.19
CA ASP A 288 13.76 25.77 -2.81
C ASP A 288 13.84 27.01 -1.91
N GLY A 289 14.41 26.88 -0.71
CA GLY A 289 14.60 28.00 0.23
C GLY A 289 13.29 28.66 0.69
N ALA A 290 13.41 29.82 1.35
CA ALA A 290 12.27 30.52 1.97
C ALA A 290 11.24 31.10 0.97
N GLY A 291 11.53 31.13 -0.33
CA GLY A 291 10.65 31.69 -1.37
C GLY A 291 9.42 30.83 -1.71
N TYR A 292 9.34 29.61 -1.17
CA TYR A 292 8.42 28.57 -1.62
C TYR A 292 6.93 28.81 -1.34
N PHE A 293 6.59 29.58 -0.31
CA PHE A 293 5.20 29.78 0.08
C PHE A 293 4.42 30.72 -0.84
N THR A 294 5.11 31.46 -1.71
CA THR A 294 4.45 32.38 -2.64
C THR A 294 3.77 31.64 -3.80
N LEU A 295 4.30 30.46 -4.16
CA LEU A 295 3.77 29.62 -5.21
C LEU A 295 3.10 28.43 -4.51
N SER A 296 1.77 28.33 -4.59
CA SER A 296 0.94 27.26 -4.01
C SER A 296 1.18 25.87 -4.66
N ARG A 297 2.41 25.63 -5.16
CA ARG A 297 2.83 24.51 -6.00
C ARG A 297 4.33 24.22 -5.83
N CYS A 298 4.69 22.95 -5.73
CA CYS A 298 6.08 22.49 -5.77
C CYS A 298 6.60 22.37 -7.21
N HIS A 299 7.77 22.91 -7.54
CA HIS A 299 8.34 22.81 -8.90
C HIS A 299 8.79 21.39 -9.27
N TYR A 300 9.19 20.59 -8.29
CA TYR A 300 9.79 19.28 -8.51
C TYR A 300 8.79 18.11 -8.51
N CYS A 301 7.77 18.14 -7.65
CA CYS A 301 6.74 17.11 -7.59
C CYS A 301 5.35 17.57 -8.03
N ARG A 302 5.20 18.86 -8.37
CA ARG A 302 3.95 19.46 -8.88
C ARG A 302 2.72 19.24 -8.00
N MET A 303 2.95 18.91 -6.73
CA MET A 303 1.93 18.92 -5.71
C MET A 303 1.41 20.35 -5.53
N HIS A 304 0.09 20.52 -5.48
CA HIS A 304 -0.50 21.77 -5.01
C HIS A 304 -0.53 21.77 -3.51
N PHE A 305 -0.35 22.93 -2.90
CA PHE A 305 -0.55 23.07 -1.47
C PHE A 305 -1.05 24.45 -1.10
N THR A 306 -1.71 24.53 0.05
CA THR A 306 -2.05 25.77 0.72
C THR A 306 -1.59 25.68 2.17
N ALA A 307 -0.99 26.74 2.66
CA ALA A 307 -0.65 26.88 4.07
C ALA A 307 -1.47 28.03 4.67
N SER A 308 -2.01 27.83 5.86
CA SER A 308 -2.67 28.88 6.62
C SER A 308 -2.34 28.75 8.11
N GLN A 309 -2.59 29.83 8.84
CA GLN A 309 -2.40 29.90 10.27
C GLN A 309 -3.71 30.34 10.93
N LYS A 310 -4.06 29.72 12.05
CA LYS A 310 -5.23 30.07 12.85
C LYS A 310 -4.84 30.14 14.31
N TYR A 311 -5.25 31.21 14.99
CA TYR A 311 -5.11 31.31 16.45
C TYR A 311 -6.21 30.52 17.13
N TYR A 312 -5.84 29.78 18.17
CA TYR A 312 -6.72 28.83 18.82
C TYR A 312 -6.54 28.85 20.35
N GLY A 313 -7.18 29.83 20.99
CA GLY A 313 -7.02 30.10 22.42
C GLY A 313 -5.59 30.53 22.74
N THR A 314 -4.90 29.75 23.58
CA THR A 314 -3.49 29.97 23.97
C THR A 314 -2.48 29.34 23.02
N GLY A 315 -2.88 28.90 21.83
CA GLY A 315 -1.97 28.27 20.87
C GLY A 315 -2.22 28.71 19.44
N THR A 316 -1.29 28.32 18.58
CA THR A 316 -1.34 28.57 17.14
C THR A 316 -1.47 27.23 16.42
N VAL A 317 -2.37 27.17 15.45
CA VAL A 317 -2.52 26.03 14.54
C VAL A 317 -1.96 26.43 13.19
N PHE A 318 -1.03 25.63 12.67
CA PHE A 318 -0.58 25.70 11.29
C PHE A 318 -1.26 24.62 10.48
N ILE A 319 -1.90 25.00 9.38
CA ILE A 319 -2.68 24.10 8.54
C ILE A 319 -1.98 24.01 7.19
N ILE A 320 -1.55 22.81 6.81
CA ILE A 320 -1.06 22.52 5.45
C ILE A 320 -2.06 21.59 4.78
N THR A 321 -2.63 22.02 3.66
CA THR A 321 -3.39 21.14 2.77
C THR A 321 -2.57 20.86 1.52
N ARG A 322 -2.52 19.60 1.08
CA ARG A 322 -1.76 19.12 -0.08
C ARG A 322 -2.67 18.36 -1.03
N TRP A 323 -2.47 18.55 -2.32
CA TRP A 323 -3.06 17.71 -3.37
C TRP A 323 -1.93 17.03 -4.16
N ILE A 324 -1.89 15.71 -4.07
CA ILE A 324 -0.77 14.86 -4.49
C ILE A 324 -1.27 13.92 -5.59
N ASN A 325 -0.67 13.97 -6.78
CA ASN A 325 -1.03 13.06 -7.87
C ASN A 325 -0.07 11.87 -7.91
N LEU A 326 -0.56 10.69 -7.53
CA LEU A 326 0.21 9.45 -7.49
C LEU A 326 0.31 8.76 -8.86
N GLY A 327 -0.34 9.31 -9.88
CA GLY A 327 -0.36 8.82 -11.25
C GLY A 327 -1.34 7.66 -11.47
N ALA A 328 -1.17 6.99 -12.61
CA ALA A 328 -2.04 5.89 -13.02
C ALA A 328 -1.78 4.57 -12.27
N GLY A 329 -0.78 4.49 -11.39
CA GLY A 329 -0.45 3.25 -10.65
C GLY A 329 -0.07 2.08 -11.56
N LEU A 330 0.66 2.34 -12.65
CA LEU A 330 1.09 1.32 -13.62
C LEU A 330 2.54 0.86 -13.38
N ASP A 331 3.45 1.82 -13.17
CA ASP A 331 4.88 1.57 -13.01
C ASP A 331 5.38 2.39 -11.79
N PRO A 332 6.09 1.80 -10.83
CA PRO A 332 6.69 2.56 -9.73
C PRO A 332 7.78 3.52 -10.21
N LYS A 333 8.28 3.41 -11.44
CA LYS A 333 9.19 4.38 -12.06
C LYS A 333 8.44 5.52 -12.74
N ASP A 334 7.11 5.50 -12.73
CA ASP A 334 6.33 6.63 -13.22
C ASP A 334 6.79 7.91 -12.52
N HIS A 335 7.04 8.92 -13.34
CA HIS A 335 7.54 10.21 -12.90
C HIS A 335 6.64 10.87 -11.84
N LYS A 336 5.29 10.79 -11.94
CA LYS A 336 4.34 11.38 -10.95
C LYS A 336 4.61 10.78 -9.59
N TRP A 337 4.58 9.47 -9.51
CA TRP A 337 4.92 8.74 -8.29
C TRP A 337 6.34 9.04 -7.78
N GLN A 338 7.35 8.88 -8.65
CA GLN A 338 8.77 9.06 -8.29
C GLN A 338 9.06 10.46 -7.74
N SER A 339 8.39 11.48 -8.26
CA SER A 339 8.56 12.85 -7.77
C SER A 339 8.12 13.04 -6.32
N HIS A 340 7.25 12.19 -5.77
CA HIS A 340 6.82 12.29 -4.38
C HIS A 340 7.72 11.52 -3.41
N ILE A 341 8.50 10.56 -3.91
CA ILE A 341 9.31 9.66 -3.09
C ILE A 341 10.83 9.91 -3.21
N SER A 342 11.30 10.42 -4.35
CA SER A 342 12.69 10.80 -4.59
C SER A 342 12.94 12.27 -4.24
N ARG A 343 14.18 12.60 -3.86
CA ARG A 343 14.62 13.99 -3.71
C ARG A 343 14.98 14.63 -5.06
N GLU A 344 15.24 13.83 -6.10
CA GLU A 344 15.85 14.33 -7.34
C GLU A 344 14.89 15.10 -8.25
N GLY A 345 13.57 14.99 -8.06
CA GLY A 345 12.56 15.79 -8.76
C GLY A 345 12.66 15.75 -10.30
N LEU A 346 11.85 14.92 -10.97
CA LEU A 346 12.03 14.63 -12.41
C LEU A 346 11.18 15.50 -13.36
N PHE A 347 10.38 16.45 -12.87
CA PHE A 347 9.37 17.11 -13.70
C PHE A 347 9.80 18.44 -14.32
N ARG A 348 9.77 18.55 -15.66
CA ARG A 348 10.11 19.79 -16.40
C ARG A 348 8.97 20.49 -17.17
N THR A 349 7.94 19.78 -17.61
CA THR A 349 6.73 20.37 -18.26
C THR A 349 5.78 21.11 -17.29
N GLN A 350 4.61 21.61 -17.69
CA GLN A 350 3.56 22.02 -16.76
C GLN A 350 2.31 21.19 -17.01
N PRO A 351 1.54 20.77 -15.97
CA PRO A 351 0.22 20.21 -16.19
C PRO A 351 -0.68 21.30 -16.77
N VAL A 352 -1.49 20.94 -17.77
CA VAL A 352 -2.48 21.85 -18.37
C VAL A 352 -3.60 22.19 -17.38
N VAL A 353 -3.82 21.35 -16.36
CA VAL A 353 -4.92 21.47 -15.41
C VAL A 353 -4.41 21.47 -13.96
N SER A 354 -5.01 22.32 -13.12
CA SER A 354 -4.76 22.41 -11.68
C SER A 354 -5.26 21.15 -10.97
N ILE A 355 -4.35 20.38 -10.34
CA ILE A 355 -4.69 19.16 -9.58
C ILE A 355 -5.69 19.46 -8.46
N LYS A 356 -5.55 20.61 -7.80
CA LYS A 356 -6.48 21.07 -6.77
C LYS A 356 -7.88 21.20 -7.34
N GLU A 357 -8.06 21.99 -8.40
CA GLU A 357 -9.38 22.19 -9.02
C GLU A 357 -9.96 20.87 -9.53
N ALA A 358 -9.14 20.03 -10.18
CA ALA A 358 -9.59 18.76 -10.70
C ALA A 358 -10.05 17.79 -9.60
N PHE A 359 -9.46 17.85 -8.40
CA PHE A 359 -9.88 17.05 -7.24
C PHE A 359 -11.14 17.64 -6.58
N GLU A 360 -11.15 18.94 -6.30
CA GLU A 360 -12.24 19.60 -5.57
C GLU A 360 -13.53 19.75 -6.40
N ASN A 361 -13.44 19.76 -7.74
CA ASN A 361 -14.61 19.78 -8.63
C ASN A 361 -15.31 18.41 -8.73
N GLN A 362 -14.76 17.35 -8.15
CA GLN A 362 -15.42 16.04 -8.09
C GLN A 362 -16.33 15.92 -6.88
N GLU A 363 -17.31 15.02 -6.98
CA GLU A 363 -18.16 14.66 -5.86
C GLU A 363 -17.35 14.04 -4.70
N GLY A 364 -17.69 14.42 -3.48
CA GLY A 364 -17.09 13.93 -2.24
C GLY A 364 -16.99 15.04 -1.19
N LEU A 365 -16.30 14.77 -0.08
CA LEU A 365 -16.13 15.74 1.02
C LEU A 365 -15.50 17.04 0.51
N SER A 366 -16.20 18.16 0.72
CA SER A 366 -15.67 19.49 0.44
C SER A 366 -14.45 19.80 1.31
N LEU A 367 -13.66 20.79 0.90
CA LEU A 367 -12.51 21.24 1.70
C LEU A 367 -12.95 21.79 3.05
N GLU A 368 -14.09 22.46 3.11
CA GLU A 368 -14.68 23.05 4.32
C GLU A 368 -15.10 21.97 5.32
N GLU A 369 -15.80 20.93 4.86
CA GLU A 369 -16.19 19.78 5.70
C GLU A 369 -14.95 19.03 6.20
N PHE A 370 -13.97 18.82 5.33
CA PHE A 370 -12.71 18.15 5.68
C PHE A 370 -11.94 18.93 6.76
N THR A 371 -11.88 20.25 6.61
CA THR A 371 -11.25 21.18 7.56
C THR A 371 -12.00 21.22 8.89
N SER A 372 -13.33 21.23 8.85
CA SER A 372 -14.18 21.22 10.05
C SER A 372 -14.05 19.91 10.83
N GLY A 373 -13.90 18.78 10.14
CA GLY A 373 -13.63 17.49 10.76
C GLY A 373 -12.33 17.47 11.55
N ASN A 374 -11.25 18.04 10.99
CA ASN A 374 -9.97 18.17 11.70
C ASN A 374 -10.04 19.09 12.92
N GLU A 375 -10.79 20.19 12.81
CA GLU A 375 -11.01 21.08 13.95
C GLU A 375 -11.73 20.36 15.09
N LYS A 376 -12.75 19.55 14.76
CA LYS A 376 -13.47 18.73 15.74
C LYS A 376 -12.55 17.71 16.41
N LEU A 377 -11.73 16.98 15.65
CA LEU A 377 -10.75 16.03 16.21
C LEU A 377 -9.76 16.69 17.17
N LEU A 378 -9.25 17.87 16.81
CA LEU A 378 -8.35 18.62 17.69
C LEU A 378 -9.06 19.07 18.98
N ARG A 379 -10.32 19.51 18.90
CA ARG A 379 -11.14 19.86 20.07
C ARG A 379 -11.34 18.66 21.00
N GLU A 380 -11.74 17.53 20.43
CA GLU A 380 -11.99 16.31 21.18
C GLU A 380 -10.74 15.82 21.92
N TRP A 381 -9.59 15.77 21.23
CA TRP A 381 -8.32 15.41 21.85
C TRP A 381 -7.97 16.31 23.04
N ARG A 382 -8.16 17.63 22.91
CA ARG A 382 -7.87 18.59 23.99
C ARG A 382 -8.78 18.45 25.20
N ASN A 383 -9.99 17.94 24.99
CA ASN A 383 -10.96 17.74 26.07
C ASN A 383 -10.79 16.38 26.76
N GLN A 384 -9.91 15.51 26.25
CA GLN A 384 -9.60 14.27 26.95
C GLN A 384 -8.84 14.60 28.25
N PRO A 385 -9.24 14.00 29.39
CA PRO A 385 -8.50 14.19 30.64
C PRO A 385 -7.07 13.68 30.43
N SER A 386 -6.10 14.52 30.80
CA SER A 386 -4.69 14.13 30.82
C SER A 386 -4.52 12.93 31.75
N ASN A 387 -4.32 11.73 31.19
CA ASN A 387 -3.94 10.54 31.93
C ASN A 387 -2.49 10.59 32.38
#